data_AF-A0A959H1N6-F1
#
_entry.id   AF-A0A959H1N6-F1
#
_cell.length_a   1.000
_cell.length_b   1.000
_cell.length_c   1.000
_cell.angle_alpha   90.00
_cell.angle_beta   90.00
_cell.angle_gamma   90.00
#
_symmetry.space_group_name_H-M   'P 1'
#
loop_
_entity.id
_entity.type
_entity.pdbx_description
1 polymer ?
#
loop_
_entity_poly.entity_id
_entity_poly.type
_entity_poly.pdbx_seq_one_letter_code
_entity_poly.pdbx_strand_id
1 'polypeptide(L)'
;TRILSIWDQTVTADAAKNEAAPGTISTPGGDIDLDYGVEYVREDAGNPARPTIKKALENSNPYSIVRHKDKDGHGTHVAGIAAGDGSQSDACCGDYTYVGVAPEADLIIVRKLGLTEGDPDSANTSNSKIDAIRYILSRANGRPCVINLSLGRDIGPRDGSAITEQRIDSILSSFPQKVAIIQSSGNEADEVMHMEGTVPDHDTESVIFKVKKSIDVIVKVELLYDGNHLEAAVKPPGETFDEADWDWVGPGDSVDDLGYNGDGEVAIDNE
;
A
#
# COMPACT_ATOMS: atom_id res chain seq x y z
N THR A 1 -5.82 -3.77 -25.89
CA THR A 1 -5.26 -3.54 -24.54
C THR A 1 -4.38 -4.68 -24.12
N ARG A 2 -3.26 -4.36 -23.47
CA ARG A 2 -2.35 -5.32 -22.82
C ARG A 2 -2.67 -5.54 -21.33
N ILE A 3 -3.64 -4.80 -20.79
CA ILE A 3 -4.14 -5.03 -19.44
C ILE A 3 -5.02 -6.28 -19.47
N LEU A 4 -4.59 -7.32 -18.74
CA LEU A 4 -5.29 -8.58 -18.57
C LEU A 4 -6.42 -8.48 -17.57
N SER A 5 -6.18 -7.77 -16.48
CA SER A 5 -7.18 -7.51 -15.46
C SER A 5 -6.81 -6.30 -14.63
N ILE A 6 -7.84 -5.67 -14.08
CA ILE A 6 -7.77 -4.61 -13.08
C ILE A 6 -8.59 -5.07 -11.90
N TRP A 7 -7.98 -5.16 -10.72
CA TRP A 7 -8.72 -5.27 -9.47
C TRP A 7 -8.69 -3.92 -8.75
N ASP A 8 -9.85 -3.29 -8.64
CA ASP A 8 -10.00 -2.05 -7.90
C ASP A 8 -10.56 -2.35 -6.52
N GLN A 9 -9.69 -2.35 -5.50
CA GLN A 9 -10.07 -2.63 -4.12
C GLN A 9 -10.89 -1.51 -3.48
N THR A 10 -10.92 -0.33 -4.10
CA THR A 10 -11.61 0.87 -3.56
C THR A 10 -13.06 0.96 -4.00
N VAL A 11 -13.49 0.10 -4.92
CA VAL A 11 -14.82 0.12 -5.51
C VAL A 11 -15.67 -0.99 -4.93
N THR A 12 -16.82 -0.64 -4.34
CA THR A 12 -17.84 -1.65 -3.97
C THR A 12 -18.56 -2.13 -5.22
N ALA A 13 -18.69 -3.45 -5.39
CA ALA A 13 -19.37 -4.07 -6.53
C ALA A 13 -20.85 -3.67 -6.63
N ASP A 14 -21.27 -3.24 -7.82
CA ASP A 14 -22.66 -2.95 -8.16
C ASP A 14 -23.29 -4.12 -8.92
N ALA A 15 -24.20 -4.83 -8.24
CA ALA A 15 -24.91 -5.97 -8.82
C ALA A 15 -25.75 -5.57 -10.05
N ALA A 16 -26.28 -4.35 -10.11
CA ALA A 16 -27.04 -3.87 -11.27
C ALA A 16 -26.14 -3.68 -12.51
N LYS A 17 -24.83 -3.59 -12.31
CA LYS A 17 -23.81 -3.51 -13.37
C LYS A 17 -23.12 -4.84 -13.65
N ASN A 18 -23.56 -5.93 -12.99
CA ASN A 18 -22.91 -7.24 -13.05
C ASN A 18 -21.42 -7.19 -12.65
N GLU A 19 -21.06 -6.27 -11.74
CA GLU A 19 -19.72 -6.22 -11.18
C GLU A 19 -19.55 -7.27 -10.09
N ALA A 20 -18.33 -7.76 -9.94
CA ALA A 20 -18.00 -8.74 -8.92
C ALA A 20 -16.55 -8.55 -8.46
N ALA A 21 -16.29 -8.89 -7.19
CA ALA A 21 -14.95 -9.08 -6.68
C ALA A 21 -14.25 -10.27 -7.38
N PRO A 22 -12.93 -10.45 -7.22
CA PRO A 22 -12.21 -11.57 -7.84
C PRO A 22 -12.75 -12.96 -7.44
N GLY A 23 -13.37 -13.08 -6.26
CA GLY A 23 -13.89 -14.32 -5.71
C GLY A 23 -12.80 -15.23 -5.14
N THR A 24 -13.11 -16.52 -5.00
CA THR A 24 -12.16 -17.52 -4.51
C THR A 24 -11.02 -17.72 -5.52
N ILE A 25 -9.78 -17.64 -5.05
CA ILE A 25 -8.59 -17.98 -5.83
C ILE A 25 -7.78 -19.07 -5.13
N SER A 26 -7.27 -20.01 -5.92
CA SER A 26 -6.37 -21.05 -5.42
C SER A 26 -4.93 -20.56 -5.42
N THR A 27 -4.27 -20.69 -4.27
CA THR A 27 -2.85 -20.39 -4.10
C THR A 27 -2.12 -21.61 -3.53
N PRO A 28 -0.77 -21.68 -3.59
CA PRO A 28 -0.02 -22.74 -2.93
C PRO A 28 -0.28 -22.84 -1.42
N GLY A 29 -0.70 -21.75 -0.78
CA GLY A 29 -1.09 -21.70 0.64
C GLY A 29 -2.55 -22.07 0.91
N GLY A 30 -3.29 -22.53 -0.10
CA GLY A 30 -4.73 -22.83 -0.01
C GLY A 30 -5.59 -21.82 -0.79
N ASP A 31 -6.89 -22.12 -0.82
CA ASP A 31 -7.89 -21.22 -1.39
C ASP A 31 -8.10 -20.02 -0.47
N ILE A 32 -8.21 -18.84 -1.07
CA ILE A 32 -8.55 -17.60 -0.37
C ILE A 32 -9.72 -16.91 -1.07
N ASP A 33 -10.60 -16.32 -0.29
CA ASP A 33 -11.75 -15.58 -0.79
C ASP A 33 -11.41 -14.08 -0.87
N LEU A 34 -11.39 -13.55 -2.10
CA LEU A 34 -11.25 -12.13 -2.37
C LEU A 34 -12.64 -11.56 -2.71
N ASP A 35 -13.43 -11.29 -1.67
CA ASP A 35 -14.86 -10.94 -1.75
C ASP A 35 -15.15 -9.42 -1.77
N TYR A 36 -14.10 -8.60 -1.91
CA TYR A 36 -14.19 -7.14 -1.95
C TYR A 36 -13.55 -6.54 -3.21
N GLY A 37 -13.84 -5.26 -3.43
CA GLY A 37 -13.43 -4.55 -4.64
C GLY A 37 -14.23 -4.99 -5.87
N VAL A 38 -13.76 -4.58 -7.05
CA VAL A 38 -14.28 -5.05 -8.34
C VAL A 38 -13.15 -5.49 -9.24
N GLU A 39 -13.27 -6.69 -9.81
CA GLU A 39 -12.40 -7.18 -10.86
C GLU A 39 -13.01 -6.90 -12.25
N TYR A 40 -12.24 -6.20 -13.07
CA TYR A 40 -12.48 -6.03 -14.50
C TYR A 40 -11.44 -6.84 -15.27
N VAL A 41 -11.87 -7.91 -15.92
CA VAL A 41 -11.00 -8.70 -16.79
C VAL A 41 -10.97 -8.12 -18.22
N ARG A 42 -9.93 -8.45 -18.99
CA ARG A 42 -9.79 -8.03 -20.38
C ARG A 42 -11.01 -8.41 -21.21
N GLU A 43 -11.40 -9.68 -21.11
CA GLU A 43 -12.55 -10.31 -21.74
C GLU A 43 -13.08 -11.42 -20.82
N ASP A 44 -14.38 -11.67 -20.85
CA ASP A 44 -15.02 -12.77 -20.11
C ASP A 44 -15.97 -13.52 -21.06
N ALA A 45 -15.53 -14.69 -21.52
CA ALA A 45 -16.33 -15.55 -22.39
C ALA A 45 -17.38 -16.37 -21.61
N GLY A 46 -17.18 -16.55 -20.30
CA GLY A 46 -18.08 -17.30 -19.43
C GLY A 46 -19.27 -16.48 -18.92
N ASN A 47 -19.14 -15.15 -18.90
CA ASN A 47 -20.21 -14.24 -18.51
C ASN A 47 -20.27 -12.99 -19.41
N PRO A 48 -21.09 -13.01 -20.48
CA PRO A 48 -21.21 -11.88 -21.39
C PRO A 48 -21.88 -10.65 -20.75
N ALA A 49 -22.50 -10.77 -19.58
CA ALA A 49 -23.10 -9.64 -18.87
C ALA A 49 -22.07 -8.83 -18.05
N ARG A 50 -20.91 -9.42 -17.72
CA ARG A 50 -19.87 -8.72 -16.93
C ARG A 50 -19.25 -7.55 -17.69
N PRO A 51 -18.93 -6.45 -17.00
CA PRO A 51 -18.13 -5.37 -17.58
C PRO A 51 -16.70 -5.87 -17.82
N THR A 52 -16.14 -5.55 -18.98
CA THR A 52 -14.77 -5.95 -19.35
C THR A 52 -14.01 -4.76 -19.91
N ILE A 53 -12.67 -4.82 -19.85
CA ILE A 53 -11.81 -3.74 -20.34
C ILE A 53 -12.02 -3.53 -21.85
N LYS A 54 -12.17 -4.60 -22.65
CA LYS A 54 -12.45 -4.44 -24.08
C LYS A 54 -13.79 -3.76 -24.36
N LYS A 55 -14.87 -4.15 -23.65
CA LYS A 55 -16.19 -3.49 -23.80
C LYS A 55 -16.11 -2.01 -23.45
N ALA A 56 -15.34 -1.65 -22.44
CA ALA A 56 -15.12 -0.25 -22.08
C ALA A 56 -14.40 0.52 -23.20
N LEU A 57 -13.34 -0.05 -23.78
CA LEU A 57 -12.56 0.59 -24.85
C LEU A 57 -13.33 0.78 -26.16
N GLU A 58 -14.35 -0.06 -26.40
CA GLU A 58 -15.26 0.06 -27.55
C GLU A 58 -16.42 1.02 -27.29
N ASN A 59 -16.63 1.42 -26.03
CA ASN A 59 -17.69 2.33 -25.63
C ASN A 59 -17.24 3.79 -25.70
N SER A 60 -18.11 4.70 -26.16
CA SER A 60 -17.82 6.14 -26.19
C SER A 60 -17.64 6.77 -24.80
N ASN A 61 -18.19 6.13 -23.76
CA ASN A 61 -17.93 6.44 -22.36
C ASN A 61 -17.41 5.18 -21.62
N PRO A 62 -16.10 4.89 -21.70
CA PRO A 62 -15.51 3.69 -21.08
C PRO A 62 -15.81 3.56 -19.58
N TYR A 63 -15.87 4.68 -18.87
CA TYR A 63 -16.12 4.71 -17.43
C TYR A 63 -17.55 4.34 -17.03
N SER A 64 -18.49 4.29 -17.99
CA SER A 64 -19.83 3.74 -17.76
C SER A 64 -19.83 2.21 -17.62
N ILE A 65 -18.79 1.55 -18.16
CA ILE A 65 -18.61 0.10 -18.14
C ILE A 65 -17.60 -0.30 -17.06
N VAL A 66 -16.42 0.32 -17.05
CA VAL A 66 -15.35 0.06 -16.08
C VAL A 66 -15.17 1.31 -15.21
N ARG A 67 -15.56 1.24 -13.94
CA ARG A 67 -15.55 2.41 -13.04
C ARG A 67 -14.17 2.74 -12.47
N HIS A 68 -13.19 1.87 -12.68
CA HIS A 68 -11.82 2.13 -12.27
C HIS A 68 -11.28 3.40 -12.93
N LYS A 69 -10.72 4.31 -12.13
CA LYS A 69 -10.02 5.48 -12.62
C LYS A 69 -8.83 5.79 -11.72
N ASP A 70 -7.65 5.85 -12.31
CA ASP A 70 -6.49 6.45 -11.68
C ASP A 70 -6.63 7.98 -11.73
N LYS A 71 -7.08 8.57 -10.62
CA LYS A 71 -7.27 10.03 -10.49
C LYS A 71 -5.97 10.76 -10.14
N ASP A 72 -5.05 10.07 -9.49
CA ASP A 72 -3.76 10.60 -9.03
C ASP A 72 -2.73 10.57 -10.16
N GLY A 73 -2.74 9.51 -10.97
CA GLY A 73 -1.87 9.35 -12.13
C GLY A 73 -0.55 8.64 -11.83
N HIS A 74 -0.18 8.45 -10.56
CA HIS A 74 1.04 7.72 -10.19
C HIS A 74 1.06 6.29 -10.74
N GLY A 75 -0.05 5.55 -10.61
CA GLY A 75 -0.14 4.17 -11.12
C GLY A 75 0.00 4.10 -12.64
N THR A 76 -0.63 5.04 -13.35
CA THR A 76 -0.53 5.18 -14.81
C THR A 76 0.89 5.51 -15.25
N HIS A 77 1.56 6.42 -14.54
CA HIS A 77 2.94 6.80 -14.81
C HIS A 77 3.91 5.63 -14.61
N VAL A 78 3.79 4.90 -13.50
CA VAL A 78 4.58 3.70 -13.20
C VAL A 78 4.36 2.61 -14.26
N ALA A 79 3.11 2.34 -14.65
CA ALA A 79 2.80 1.37 -15.69
C ALA A 79 3.39 1.78 -17.06
N GLY A 80 3.43 3.08 -17.36
CA GLY A 80 4.08 3.64 -18.55
C GLY A 80 5.59 3.38 -18.58
N ILE A 81 6.30 3.61 -17.48
CA ILE A 81 7.75 3.32 -17.37
C ILE A 81 8.01 1.83 -17.59
N ALA A 82 7.22 0.97 -16.95
CA ALA A 82 7.43 -0.47 -17.03
C ALA A 82 7.11 -1.03 -18.42
N ALA A 83 5.99 -0.60 -19.02
CA ALA A 83 5.42 -1.29 -20.17
C ALA A 83 4.68 -0.39 -21.16
N GLY A 84 4.87 0.93 -21.18
CA GLY A 84 4.30 1.78 -22.24
C GLY A 84 4.77 1.34 -23.63
N ASP A 85 3.89 1.23 -24.61
CA ASP A 85 4.27 0.82 -25.98
C ASP A 85 4.66 2.01 -26.87
N GLY A 86 4.61 3.23 -26.34
CA GLY A 86 4.93 4.45 -27.07
C GLY A 86 3.99 4.76 -28.23
N SER A 87 2.85 4.07 -28.37
CA SER A 87 1.90 4.26 -29.48
C SER A 87 1.09 5.56 -29.41
N GLN A 88 1.40 6.44 -28.46
CA GLN A 88 0.79 7.75 -28.34
C GLN A 88 1.13 8.59 -29.58
N SER A 89 0.15 8.78 -30.45
CA SER A 89 0.34 9.45 -31.74
C SER A 89 0.42 10.99 -31.63
N ASP A 90 0.01 11.56 -30.50
CA ASP A 90 -0.37 12.98 -30.45
C ASP A 90 0.38 13.82 -29.38
N ALA A 91 1.38 13.29 -28.67
CA ALA A 91 2.07 14.04 -27.62
C ALA A 91 3.51 14.40 -27.96
N CYS A 92 3.75 15.72 -28.01
CA CYS A 92 4.99 16.52 -27.91
C CYS A 92 6.24 16.15 -28.72
N CYS A 93 6.40 14.88 -29.07
CA CYS A 93 7.68 14.22 -29.17
C CYS A 93 7.69 13.13 -30.26
N GLY A 94 6.52 12.76 -30.80
CA GLY A 94 6.36 11.80 -31.90
C GLY A 94 6.21 10.34 -31.46
N ASP A 95 5.68 9.51 -32.36
CA ASP A 95 5.40 8.09 -32.12
C ASP A 95 6.63 7.33 -31.62
N TYR A 96 6.41 6.39 -30.69
CA TYR A 96 7.42 5.50 -30.13
C TYR A 96 8.59 6.19 -29.42
N THR A 97 8.40 7.43 -28.96
CA THR A 97 9.41 8.16 -28.18
C THR A 97 9.46 7.70 -26.72
N TYR A 98 8.30 7.54 -26.09
CA TYR A 98 8.18 7.15 -24.69
C TYR A 98 7.77 5.67 -24.56
N VAL A 99 8.72 4.79 -24.89
CA VAL A 99 8.55 3.34 -24.78
C VAL A 99 9.08 2.89 -23.41
N GLY A 100 8.28 2.11 -22.69
CA GLY A 100 8.66 1.50 -21.43
C GLY A 100 9.66 0.35 -21.60
N VAL A 101 10.14 -0.20 -20.50
CA VAL A 101 11.19 -1.24 -20.51
C VAL A 101 10.73 -2.54 -21.19
N ALA A 102 9.47 -2.93 -20.97
CA ALA A 102 8.88 -4.17 -21.48
C ALA A 102 7.55 -3.88 -22.22
N PRO A 103 7.59 -3.26 -23.42
CA PRO A 103 6.39 -2.76 -24.11
C PRO A 103 5.45 -3.87 -24.61
N GLU A 104 5.90 -5.12 -24.69
CA GLU A 104 5.07 -6.27 -25.06
C GLU A 104 4.52 -7.04 -23.85
N ALA A 105 4.87 -6.63 -22.62
CA ALA A 105 4.36 -7.28 -21.43
C ALA A 105 2.84 -7.07 -21.29
N ASP A 106 2.17 -8.13 -20.88
CA ASP A 106 0.82 -8.06 -20.33
C ASP A 106 0.85 -7.42 -18.93
N LEU A 107 -0.19 -6.66 -18.59
CA LEU A 107 -0.31 -5.97 -17.30
C LEU A 107 -1.45 -6.55 -16.46
N ILE A 108 -1.18 -6.78 -15.18
CA ILE A 108 -2.21 -7.03 -14.16
C ILE A 108 -2.13 -5.85 -13.19
N ILE A 109 -3.22 -5.12 -13.03
CA ILE A 109 -3.26 -3.89 -12.24
C ILE A 109 -4.09 -4.12 -10.99
N VAL A 110 -3.58 -3.66 -9.84
CA VAL A 110 -4.36 -3.59 -8.60
C VAL A 110 -4.33 -2.16 -8.10
N ARG A 111 -5.51 -1.52 -8.00
CA ARG A 111 -5.65 -0.29 -7.22
C ARG A 111 -5.87 -0.70 -5.77
N LYS A 112 -4.79 -0.63 -4.99
CA LYS A 112 -4.80 -1.02 -3.59
C LYS A 112 -5.62 -0.03 -2.75
N LEU A 113 -6.39 -0.55 -1.82
CA LEU A 113 -7.15 0.23 -0.84
C LEU A 113 -6.24 0.90 0.21
N GLY A 114 -6.61 2.12 0.62
CA GLY A 114 -5.96 2.85 1.71
C GLY A 114 -4.63 3.46 1.30
N LEU A 115 -4.53 3.94 0.06
CA LEU A 115 -3.40 4.71 -0.46
C LEU A 115 -3.74 6.17 -0.73
N THR A 116 -5.02 6.50 -0.91
CA THR A 116 -5.48 7.88 -1.17
C THR A 116 -6.41 8.34 -0.06
N GLU A 117 -6.35 9.62 0.31
CA GLU A 117 -7.31 10.24 1.21
C GLU A 117 -8.75 10.04 0.70
N GLY A 118 -9.64 9.57 1.58
CA GLY A 118 -11.02 9.26 1.24
C GLY A 118 -11.23 7.89 0.56
N ASP A 119 -10.18 7.06 0.42
CA ASP A 119 -10.38 5.62 0.20
C ASP A 119 -11.22 5.04 1.37
N PRO A 120 -12.06 4.02 1.13
CA PRO A 120 -12.84 3.41 2.18
C PRO A 120 -11.95 2.98 3.35
N ASP A 121 -12.33 3.37 4.58
CA ASP A 121 -11.72 2.82 5.78
C ASP A 121 -11.94 1.32 5.79
N SER A 122 -10.86 0.56 5.62
CA SER A 122 -10.85 -0.83 6.04
C SER A 122 -9.82 -0.98 7.14
N ALA A 123 -10.23 -1.64 8.21
CA ALA A 123 -9.36 -2.11 9.28
C ALA A 123 -8.28 -3.12 8.81
N ASN A 124 -8.10 -3.31 7.48
CA ASN A 124 -7.36 -4.42 6.91
C ASN A 124 -6.39 -4.00 5.77
N THR A 125 -5.94 -2.75 5.76
CA THR A 125 -5.04 -2.22 4.70
C THR A 125 -3.74 -3.01 4.51
N SER A 126 -3.21 -3.67 5.54
CA SER A 126 -2.04 -4.57 5.42
C SER A 126 -2.36 -5.89 4.71
N ASN A 127 -3.51 -6.49 5.00
CA ASN A 127 -3.98 -7.70 4.29
C ASN A 127 -4.25 -7.41 2.81
N SER A 128 -4.72 -6.20 2.48
CA SER A 128 -4.97 -5.81 1.08
C SER A 128 -3.73 -5.88 0.17
N LYS A 129 -2.52 -5.67 0.72
CA LYS A 129 -1.25 -5.81 -0.02
C LYS A 129 -0.96 -7.28 -0.33
N ILE A 130 -1.09 -8.14 0.67
CA ILE A 130 -0.87 -9.59 0.52
C ILE A 130 -1.89 -10.19 -0.45
N ASP A 131 -3.15 -9.77 -0.35
CA ASP A 131 -4.20 -10.18 -1.28
C ASP A 131 -3.90 -9.73 -2.71
N ALA A 132 -3.43 -8.50 -2.91
CA ALA A 132 -3.02 -7.99 -4.22
C ALA A 132 -1.90 -8.85 -4.84
N ILE A 133 -0.89 -9.21 -4.05
CA ILE A 133 0.20 -10.08 -4.51
C ILE A 133 -0.35 -11.45 -4.93
N ARG A 134 -1.19 -12.08 -4.10
CA ARG A 134 -1.80 -13.39 -4.41
C ARG A 134 -2.71 -13.33 -5.63
N TYR A 135 -3.50 -12.27 -5.75
CA TYR A 135 -4.34 -11.99 -6.91
C TYR A 135 -3.50 -11.92 -8.20
N ILE A 136 -2.43 -11.12 -8.19
CA ILE A 136 -1.54 -10.97 -9.35
C ILE A 136 -0.94 -12.32 -9.73
N LEU A 137 -0.47 -13.11 -8.77
CA LEU A 137 0.10 -14.44 -9.02
C LEU A 137 -0.94 -15.42 -9.59
N SER A 138 -2.17 -15.38 -9.09
CA SER A 138 -3.28 -16.17 -9.64
C SER A 138 -3.56 -15.80 -11.10
N ARG A 139 -3.64 -14.50 -11.42
CA ARG A 139 -3.91 -14.01 -12.79
C ARG A 139 -2.70 -14.12 -13.73
N ALA A 140 -1.48 -14.20 -13.20
CA ALA A 140 -0.31 -14.56 -13.98
C ALA A 140 -0.42 -15.99 -14.52
N ASN A 141 -1.18 -16.86 -13.84
CA ASN A 141 -1.50 -18.23 -14.27
C ASN A 141 -0.25 -19.05 -14.63
N GLY A 142 0.76 -18.99 -13.75
CA GLY A 142 2.02 -19.73 -13.89
C GLY A 142 3.01 -19.17 -14.92
N ARG A 143 2.74 -18.01 -15.52
CA ARG A 143 3.72 -17.24 -16.33
C ARG A 143 4.72 -16.52 -15.43
N PRO A 144 5.94 -16.24 -15.92
CA PRO A 144 6.86 -15.34 -15.23
C PRO A 144 6.18 -14.00 -14.92
N CYS A 145 6.34 -13.51 -13.70
CA CYS A 145 5.66 -12.34 -13.19
C CYS A 145 6.63 -11.46 -12.40
N VAL A 146 6.68 -10.18 -12.75
CA VAL A 146 7.37 -9.16 -11.97
C VAL A 146 6.31 -8.27 -11.33
N ILE A 147 6.31 -8.17 -10.01
CA ILE A 147 5.36 -7.38 -9.24
C ILE A 147 6.09 -6.14 -8.75
N ASN A 148 5.68 -4.98 -9.23
CA ASN A 148 6.22 -3.70 -8.78
C ASN A 148 5.34 -3.13 -7.66
N LEU A 149 5.97 -2.82 -6.53
CA LEU A 149 5.38 -2.19 -5.35
C LEU A 149 5.99 -0.80 -5.17
N SER A 150 5.52 0.16 -5.97
CA SER A 150 5.81 1.59 -5.78
C SER A 150 4.88 2.18 -4.72
N LEU A 151 4.98 1.67 -3.50
CA LEU A 151 4.21 2.09 -2.32
C LEU A 151 4.99 1.71 -1.06
N GLY A 152 4.87 2.48 0.01
CA GLY A 152 5.58 2.23 1.27
C GLY A 152 4.75 2.70 2.48
N ARG A 153 5.20 2.33 3.68
CA ARG A 153 4.77 2.90 4.95
C ARG A 153 5.99 3.03 5.84
N ASP A 154 6.00 4.05 6.68
CA ASP A 154 7.12 4.39 7.56
C ASP A 154 6.93 3.84 8.98
N ILE A 155 6.17 2.76 9.11
CA ILE A 155 5.89 2.10 10.40
C ILE A 155 6.13 0.62 10.20
N GLY A 156 6.86 0.03 11.14
CA GLY A 156 7.25 -1.35 11.21
C GLY A 156 8.73 -1.51 11.58
N PRO A 157 9.14 -2.72 11.99
CA PRO A 157 10.47 -3.01 12.53
C PRO A 157 11.63 -2.86 11.54
N ARG A 158 11.36 -2.87 10.21
CA ARG A 158 12.35 -2.67 9.13
C ARG A 158 13.51 -3.67 9.09
N ASP A 159 13.39 -4.78 9.78
CA ASP A 159 14.39 -5.85 9.89
C ASP A 159 13.90 -7.17 9.24
N GLY A 160 12.72 -7.16 8.61
CA GLY A 160 12.08 -8.34 8.02
C GLY A 160 11.22 -9.14 9.00
N SER A 161 11.13 -8.73 10.27
CA SER A 161 10.33 -9.43 11.28
C SER A 161 8.83 -9.14 11.17
N ALA A 162 8.40 -8.09 10.45
CA ALA A 162 6.99 -7.76 10.36
C ALA A 162 6.20 -8.90 9.70
N ILE A 163 4.99 -9.20 10.20
CA ILE A 163 4.15 -10.29 9.66
C ILE A 163 3.90 -10.14 8.16
N THR A 164 3.75 -8.90 7.68
CA THR A 164 3.57 -8.62 6.25
C THR A 164 4.82 -8.98 5.43
N GLU A 165 6.01 -8.69 5.95
CA GLU A 165 7.30 -9.01 5.30
C GLU A 165 7.51 -10.53 5.26
N GLN A 166 7.32 -11.21 6.40
CA GLN A 166 7.41 -12.67 6.49
C GLN A 166 6.40 -13.37 5.56
N ARG A 167 5.20 -12.81 5.39
CA ARG A 167 4.20 -13.33 4.44
C ARG A 167 4.65 -13.18 2.99
N ILE A 168 5.29 -12.07 2.63
CA ILE A 168 5.86 -11.87 1.29
C ILE A 168 6.96 -12.91 1.03
N ASP A 169 7.85 -13.13 1.99
CA ASP A 169 8.91 -14.14 1.90
C ASP A 169 8.35 -15.55 1.76
N SER A 170 7.31 -15.88 2.52
CA SER A 170 6.60 -17.16 2.42
C SER A 170 5.97 -17.37 1.04
N ILE A 171 5.36 -16.31 0.47
CA ILE A 171 4.81 -16.34 -0.89
C ILE A 171 5.94 -16.55 -1.91
N LEU A 172 7.02 -15.76 -1.85
CA LEU A 172 8.14 -15.89 -2.80
C LEU A 172 8.79 -17.27 -2.75
N SER A 173 8.95 -17.83 -1.54
CA SER A 173 9.49 -19.18 -1.33
C SER A 173 8.61 -20.27 -1.95
N SER A 174 7.31 -20.00 -2.13
CA SER A 174 6.37 -20.90 -2.81
C SER A 174 6.41 -20.79 -4.35
N PHE A 175 7.07 -19.76 -4.90
CA PHE A 175 7.16 -19.50 -6.35
C PHE A 175 8.58 -19.13 -6.87
N PRO A 176 9.66 -19.83 -6.46
CA PRO A 176 11.03 -19.30 -6.54
C PRO A 176 11.60 -19.09 -7.95
N GLN A 177 11.02 -19.70 -9.01
CA GLN A 177 11.60 -19.67 -10.37
C GLN A 177 10.83 -18.80 -11.36
N LYS A 178 9.80 -18.06 -10.92
CA LYS A 178 8.92 -17.32 -11.83
C LYS A 178 8.47 -15.95 -11.33
N VAL A 179 8.80 -15.57 -10.09
CA VAL A 179 8.27 -14.38 -9.46
C VAL A 179 9.41 -13.52 -8.94
N ALA A 180 9.35 -12.22 -9.26
CA ALA A 180 10.18 -11.20 -8.61
C ALA A 180 9.26 -10.11 -8.07
N ILE A 181 9.52 -9.65 -6.85
CA ILE A 181 8.87 -8.46 -6.27
C ILE A 181 9.92 -7.35 -6.21
N ILE A 182 9.59 -6.20 -6.78
CA ILE A 182 10.44 -5.00 -6.81
C ILE A 182 9.75 -3.94 -5.96
N GLN A 183 10.42 -3.51 -4.91
CA GLN A 183 9.88 -2.58 -3.90
C GLN A 183 10.66 -1.27 -3.98
N SER A 184 9.96 -0.13 -4.00
CA SER A 184 10.61 1.18 -3.89
C SER A 184 11.17 1.39 -2.48
N SER A 185 12.31 2.08 -2.37
CA SER A 185 12.98 2.38 -1.09
C SER A 185 12.27 3.40 -0.21
N GLY A 186 11.26 4.10 -0.74
CA GLY A 186 10.66 5.26 -0.09
C GLY A 186 11.33 6.58 -0.50
N ASN A 187 10.69 7.69 -0.15
CA ASN A 187 11.10 9.07 -0.43
C ASN A 187 11.46 9.84 0.86
N GLU A 188 11.49 9.17 2.01
CA GLU A 188 11.47 9.78 3.34
C GLU A 188 12.87 10.10 3.89
N ALA A 189 13.92 9.84 3.12
CA ALA A 189 15.31 10.01 3.55
C ALA A 189 15.63 11.43 4.02
N ASP A 190 15.05 12.45 3.38
CA ASP A 190 15.28 13.87 3.69
C ASP A 190 14.23 14.46 4.67
N GLU A 191 13.24 13.66 5.10
CA GLU A 191 12.12 14.14 5.93
C GLU A 191 12.42 14.14 7.44
N VAL A 192 13.62 13.71 7.85
CA VAL A 192 14.07 13.66 9.26
C VAL A 192 13.05 12.93 10.16
N MET A 193 12.54 11.80 9.68
CA MET A 193 11.52 10.97 10.36
C MET A 193 12.11 9.74 11.06
N HIS A 194 13.44 9.65 11.16
CA HIS A 194 14.14 8.57 11.84
C HIS A 194 15.19 9.15 12.79
N MET A 195 15.25 8.63 14.00
CA MET A 195 16.26 8.95 15.01
C MET A 195 16.70 7.67 15.70
N GLU A 196 17.98 7.61 16.07
CA GLU A 196 18.57 6.53 16.86
C GLU A 196 19.28 7.12 18.09
N GLY A 197 19.37 6.33 19.17
CA GLY A 197 20.00 6.73 20.41
C GLY A 197 20.32 5.52 21.29
N THR A 198 21.10 5.74 22.34
CA THR A 198 21.40 4.72 23.35
C THR A 198 20.93 5.23 24.70
N VAL A 199 19.98 4.53 25.33
CA VAL A 199 19.52 4.81 26.69
C VAL A 199 20.34 3.94 27.65
N PRO A 200 21.17 4.51 28.55
CA PRO A 200 21.90 3.73 29.54
C PRO A 200 20.95 3.07 30.56
N ASP A 201 21.43 1.99 31.19
CA ASP A 201 20.68 1.32 32.25
C ASP A 201 20.38 2.29 33.41
N HIS A 202 19.11 2.36 33.81
CA HIS A 202 18.60 3.28 34.83
C HIS A 202 18.86 4.77 34.55
N ASP A 203 18.96 5.17 33.28
CA ASP A 203 19.14 6.57 32.88
C ASP A 203 18.12 6.94 31.78
N THR A 204 18.02 8.24 31.48
CA THR A 204 17.03 8.78 30.54
C THR A 204 17.71 9.56 29.42
N GLU A 205 17.22 9.41 28.19
CA GLU A 205 17.61 10.24 27.06
C GLU A 205 16.41 11.01 26.51
N SER A 206 16.68 12.19 25.97
CA SER A 206 15.66 13.04 25.35
C SER A 206 15.93 13.24 23.86
N VAL A 207 14.94 12.90 23.04
CA VAL A 207 14.95 13.19 21.60
C VAL A 207 13.93 14.28 21.28
N ILE A 208 14.29 15.17 20.34
CA ILE A 208 13.43 16.27 19.92
C ILE A 208 13.03 16.02 18.47
N PHE A 209 11.74 15.78 18.23
CA PHE A 209 11.15 15.80 16.90
C PHE A 209 10.39 17.10 16.68
N LYS A 210 10.23 17.50 15.41
CA LYS A 210 9.53 18.73 15.04
C LYS A 210 8.26 18.37 14.29
N VAL A 211 7.13 18.85 14.79
CA VAL A 211 5.85 18.80 14.10
C VAL A 211 5.57 20.14 13.42
N LYS A 212 5.01 20.12 12.21
CA LYS A 212 4.61 21.37 11.53
C LYS A 212 3.45 21.99 12.31
N LYS A 213 3.62 23.24 12.73
CA LYS A 213 2.56 24.04 13.36
C LYS A 213 1.37 24.13 12.39
N SER A 214 0.15 23.83 12.84
CA SER A 214 -1.15 23.98 12.15
C SER A 214 -1.63 22.88 11.18
N ILE A 215 -1.71 21.63 11.63
CA ILE A 215 -2.65 20.65 11.05
C ILE A 215 -3.16 19.74 12.19
N ASP A 216 -4.46 19.43 12.21
CA ASP A 216 -5.01 18.31 12.99
C ASP A 216 -4.45 16.98 12.44
N VAL A 217 -3.18 16.68 12.72
CA VAL A 217 -2.50 15.44 12.32
C VAL A 217 -2.21 14.60 13.54
N ILE A 218 -2.59 13.33 13.47
CA ILE A 218 -2.13 12.32 14.41
C ILE A 218 -0.65 12.04 14.08
N VAL A 219 0.21 12.09 15.10
CA VAL A 219 1.62 11.72 14.98
C VAL A 219 1.81 10.37 15.64
N LYS A 220 2.09 9.35 14.81
CA LYS A 220 2.46 8.04 15.31
C LYS A 220 3.97 7.96 15.49
N VAL A 221 4.40 7.54 16.67
CA VAL A 221 5.82 7.34 17.01
C VAL A 221 6.02 5.86 17.33
N GLU A 222 6.93 5.23 16.61
CA GLU A 222 7.32 3.84 16.82
C GLU A 222 8.72 3.81 17.45
N LEU A 223 8.88 3.03 18.53
CA LEU A 223 10.13 2.88 19.25
C LEU A 223 10.55 1.41 19.20
N LEU A 224 11.68 1.16 18.53
CA LEU A 224 12.30 -0.16 18.45
C LEU A 224 13.53 -0.16 19.35
N TYR A 225 13.67 -1.17 20.22
CA TYR A 225 14.77 -1.24 21.19
C TYR A 225 15.21 -2.69 21.48
N ASP A 226 16.51 -2.90 21.67
CA ASP A 226 17.11 -4.22 21.94
C ASP A 226 17.07 -4.63 23.43
N GLY A 227 16.58 -3.74 24.30
CA GLY A 227 16.52 -3.93 25.75
C GLY A 227 15.35 -4.80 26.21
N ASN A 228 15.29 -5.09 27.51
CA ASN A 228 14.18 -5.86 28.09
C ASN A 228 13.04 -4.96 28.62
N HIS A 229 13.33 -3.69 28.84
CA HIS A 229 12.38 -2.70 29.37
C HIS A 229 12.81 -1.31 28.91
N LEU A 230 11.90 -0.60 28.25
CA LEU A 230 12.05 0.81 27.90
C LEU A 230 10.71 1.47 28.17
N GLU A 231 10.74 2.60 28.87
CA GLU A 231 9.57 3.46 29.06
C GLU A 231 9.79 4.74 28.27
N ALA A 232 8.72 5.29 27.71
CA ALA A 232 8.76 6.57 27.02
C ALA A 232 7.59 7.44 27.43
N ALA A 233 7.78 8.76 27.41
CA ALA A 233 6.67 9.70 27.36
C ALA A 233 6.99 10.88 26.44
N VAL A 234 5.95 11.58 26.02
CA VAL A 234 6.04 12.68 25.04
C VAL A 234 5.76 13.99 25.74
N LYS A 235 6.64 14.96 25.52
CA LYS A 235 6.52 16.31 26.06
C LYS A 235 6.08 17.30 24.99
N PRO A 236 4.98 18.06 25.19
CA PRO A 236 4.55 19.09 24.25
C PRO A 236 5.51 20.30 24.22
N PRO A 237 5.54 21.08 23.11
CA PRO A 237 6.42 22.23 22.99
C PRO A 237 6.14 23.33 24.01
N GLY A 238 7.18 23.80 24.71
CA GLY A 238 7.13 25.05 25.48
C GLY A 238 6.65 24.96 26.92
N GLU A 239 6.36 23.75 27.42
CA GLU A 239 5.91 23.57 28.80
C GLU A 239 7.06 23.12 29.74
N THR A 240 7.02 23.57 31.00
CA THR A 240 7.84 23.03 32.10
C THR A 240 6.98 22.04 32.87
N PHE A 241 7.30 20.75 32.82
CA PHE A 241 6.61 19.69 33.54
C PHE A 241 7.62 18.86 34.34
N ASP A 242 7.25 18.47 35.55
CA ASP A 242 8.06 17.61 36.44
C ASP A 242 8.00 16.16 35.95
N GLU A 243 9.08 15.39 36.12
CA GLU A 243 9.16 13.97 35.71
C GLU A 243 8.09 13.12 36.42
N ALA A 244 7.67 13.54 37.61
CA ALA A 244 6.58 12.93 38.35
C ALA A 244 5.20 13.06 37.67
N ASP A 245 5.05 13.97 36.69
CA ASP A 245 3.80 14.24 35.97
C ASP A 245 3.77 13.55 34.58
N TRP A 246 4.72 12.67 34.28
CA TRP A 246 4.80 11.99 32.97
C TRP A 246 3.87 10.78 32.91
N ASP A 247 3.04 10.73 31.87
CA ASP A 247 2.28 9.52 31.49
C ASP A 247 3.19 8.56 30.73
N TRP A 248 4.05 7.86 31.47
CA TRP A 248 4.97 6.86 30.92
C TRP A 248 4.21 5.69 30.32
N VAL A 249 4.63 5.28 29.12
CA VAL A 249 4.11 4.11 28.42
C VAL A 249 5.19 3.04 28.39
N GLY A 250 4.84 1.87 28.92
CA GLY A 250 5.73 0.71 28.98
C GLY A 250 5.56 -0.25 27.81
N PRO A 251 6.38 -1.30 27.74
CA PRO A 251 6.29 -2.30 26.68
C PRO A 251 4.94 -3.02 26.67
N GLY A 252 4.25 -2.98 25.53
CA GLY A 252 2.94 -3.60 25.36
C GLY A 252 1.74 -2.74 25.76
N ASP A 253 1.98 -1.54 26.28
CA ASP A 253 0.95 -0.54 26.53
C ASP A 253 0.76 0.35 25.28
N SER A 254 -0.46 0.85 25.12
CA SER A 254 -0.77 1.92 24.16
C SER A 254 -1.44 3.05 24.92
N VAL A 255 -1.09 4.27 24.56
CA VAL A 255 -1.84 5.45 24.99
C VAL A 255 -2.40 6.09 23.75
N ASP A 256 -3.73 6.07 23.67
CA ASP A 256 -4.50 6.83 22.71
C ASP A 256 -4.89 8.16 23.38
N ASP A 257 -4.80 9.27 22.64
CA ASP A 257 -5.36 10.57 23.05
C ASP A 257 -4.63 11.28 24.21
N LEU A 258 -3.31 11.50 24.07
CA LEU A 258 -2.61 12.51 24.87
C LEU A 258 -3.04 13.92 24.42
N GLY A 259 -4.16 14.40 24.93
CA GLY A 259 -4.72 15.72 24.65
C GLY A 259 -3.88 16.87 25.20
N TYR A 260 -2.79 17.21 24.53
CA TYR A 260 -2.06 18.46 24.78
C TYR A 260 -2.62 19.55 23.87
N ASN A 261 -3.21 20.60 24.45
CA ASN A 261 -3.94 21.63 23.72
C ASN A 261 -3.06 22.38 22.71
N GLY A 262 -3.10 21.94 21.45
CA GLY A 262 -2.65 22.67 20.26
C GLY A 262 -2.05 21.80 19.15
N ASP A 263 -2.84 20.84 18.63
CA ASP A 263 -2.64 20.08 17.38
C ASP A 263 -1.73 18.82 17.44
N GLY A 264 -2.34 17.67 17.75
CA GLY A 264 -1.94 16.35 17.20
C GLY A 264 -1.66 15.23 18.22
N GLU A 265 -2.55 14.24 18.28
CA GLU A 265 -2.53 13.06 19.15
C GLU A 265 -1.28 12.18 18.97
N VAL A 266 -0.78 11.60 20.07
CA VAL A 266 0.37 10.68 20.16
C VAL A 266 -0.13 9.24 20.22
N ALA A 267 0.44 8.34 19.41
CA ALA A 267 0.26 6.89 19.54
C ALA A 267 1.61 6.19 19.62
N ILE A 268 1.80 5.40 20.69
CA ILE A 268 2.90 4.46 20.91
C ILE A 268 2.36 3.08 20.56
N ASP A 269 2.94 2.44 19.56
CA ASP A 269 2.54 1.11 19.10
C ASP A 269 3.74 0.16 19.07
N ASN A 270 3.45 -1.09 19.41
CA ASN A 270 4.33 -2.22 19.63
C ASN A 270 3.79 -3.38 18.76
N GLU A 271 4.41 -3.62 17.60
CA GLU A 271 4.30 -4.92 16.93
C GLU A 271 5.48 -5.82 17.29
#